data_AF-A0A8X8DEY6-F1
#
_entry.id   AF-A0A8X8DEY6-F1
#
_cell.length_a   1.000
_cell.length_b   1.000
_cell.length_c   1.000
_cell.angle_alpha   90.00
_cell.angle_beta   90.00
_cell.angle_gamma   90.00
#
_symmetry.space_group_name_H-M   'P 1'
#
loop_
_entity.id
_entity.type
_entity.pdbx_description
1 polymer ?
#
loop_
_entity_poly.entity_id
_entity_poly.type
_entity_poly.pdbx_seq_one_letter_code
_entity_poly.pdbx_strand_id
1 'polypeptide(L)'
;MQLHISPSLRHVTVFPGKGVREFIKVRVGARRVSYRMLFYSLLFFTFLLRFVFVLSTVDSIDGETKCSTLGCLGKRLGPRILGRRLDSAVPEVMFQVLEQPLGNDELKGRSDIPQTLEEFMDEVKNTRLDAKTFAVKLREMVTLLEQRTRNAKIQEYLYRHVASSSIPKQLHCLALRLASEHSTNAAARLQLPLPELVPALVDNTYFHFVLASDNVLAAAVVANSLVQNALRPQKFVLHIITDRKTYSPMQAWFSLHPLAPAIIEVKALHHFDWFAKGKVPVMEAMEKDQRVRSQFRGGSSAIVANNTEKPHVIAAKLQTLSPKYNSVMNHIRIHLPELFPSLNKVVFLDDDIVVQSDLSPLWDIDMDGKVNGAVETCRGEDKFVMSKKLKSYLNFSHPLISENFKPNECAWAYGMNIFDLEAWRKTNISTTYHHWVEENLKSDLSLWQLGTLPPGLIAFHGHVHVIDPFWHMLGLGYQENTSLADAETAGVIHFNGRAKPWLDIAFPQLRPLWAKYINFSDKFIKGCHIRPS
;
A
#
# COMPACT_ATOMS: atom_id res chain seq x y z
N MET A 1 -46.81 -65.62 33.00
CA MET A 1 -47.38 -64.79 31.91
C MET A 1 -46.23 -64.05 31.26
N GLN A 2 -45.88 -64.40 30.02
CA GLN A 2 -44.90 -63.65 29.24
C GLN A 2 -45.65 -62.70 28.31
N LEU A 3 -45.25 -61.43 28.32
CA LEU A 3 -45.93 -60.34 27.61
C LEU A 3 -44.99 -59.88 26.50
N HIS A 4 -45.35 -60.20 25.25
CA HIS A 4 -44.54 -59.85 24.09
C HIS A 4 -45.15 -58.64 23.38
N ILE A 5 -44.37 -57.55 23.31
CA ILE A 5 -44.74 -56.30 22.67
C ILE A 5 -44.00 -56.21 21.34
N SER A 6 -44.75 -56.07 20.23
CA SER A 6 -44.19 -55.93 18.89
C SER A 6 -43.50 -54.56 18.72
N PRO A 7 -42.40 -54.45 17.96
CA PRO A 7 -41.67 -53.19 17.74
C PRO A 7 -42.50 -52.07 17.09
N SER A 8 -43.63 -52.39 16.44
CA SER A 8 -44.54 -51.41 15.85
C SER A 8 -45.70 -50.98 16.76
N LEU A 9 -45.78 -51.50 17.99
CA LEU A 9 -46.76 -51.17 19.05
C LEU A 9 -48.25 -51.30 18.65
N ARG A 10 -48.60 -52.06 17.61
CA ARG A 10 -50.00 -52.20 17.16
C ARG A 10 -50.75 -53.40 17.74
N HIS A 11 -50.07 -54.39 18.31
CA HIS A 11 -50.70 -55.55 18.98
C HIS A 11 -49.90 -55.99 20.20
N VAL A 12 -50.60 -56.42 21.26
CA VAL A 12 -50.03 -57.02 22.47
C VAL A 12 -50.61 -58.42 22.60
N THR A 13 -49.76 -59.44 22.75
CA THR A 13 -50.18 -60.84 22.90
C THR A 13 -49.77 -61.33 24.29
N VAL A 14 -50.71 -61.87 25.06
CA VAL A 14 -50.48 -62.39 26.41
C VAL A 14 -50.61 -63.92 26.37
N PHE A 15 -49.57 -64.64 26.83
CA PHE A 15 -49.59 -66.09 26.92
C PHE A 15 -49.82 -66.55 28.38
N PRO A 16 -51.01 -67.09 28.72
CA PRO A 16 -51.20 -67.88 29.93
C PRO A 16 -50.74 -69.33 29.66
N GLY A 17 -50.05 -69.94 30.63
CA GLY A 17 -49.26 -71.18 30.49
C GLY A 17 -50.02 -72.49 30.18
N LYS A 18 -51.20 -72.43 29.58
CA LYS A 18 -51.92 -73.59 29.03
C LYS A 18 -52.65 -73.20 27.72
N GLY A 19 -51.94 -73.35 26.60
CA GLY A 19 -52.49 -73.83 25.32
C GLY A 19 -53.55 -73.05 24.53
N VAL A 20 -54.01 -71.86 24.93
CA VAL A 20 -55.02 -71.10 24.16
C VAL A 20 -54.59 -69.64 23.97
N ARG A 21 -54.54 -69.17 22.71
CA ARG A 21 -54.16 -67.79 22.32
C ARG A 21 -55.42 -66.92 22.19
N GLU A 22 -55.55 -65.89 23.03
CA GLU A 22 -56.54 -64.82 22.84
C GLU A 22 -55.87 -63.51 22.38
N PHE A 23 -56.44 -62.87 21.36
CA PHE A 23 -55.95 -61.60 20.80
C PHE A 23 -56.82 -60.45 21.28
N ILE A 24 -56.27 -59.57 22.13
CA ILE A 24 -56.95 -58.34 22.54
C ILE A 24 -56.60 -57.22 21.56
N LYS A 25 -57.59 -56.75 20.80
CA LYS A 25 -57.44 -55.71 19.77
C LYS A 25 -57.77 -54.33 20.36
N VAL A 26 -56.75 -53.58 20.77
CA VAL A 26 -56.91 -52.20 21.30
C VAL A 26 -56.96 -51.19 20.14
N ARG A 27 -58.11 -50.51 19.94
CA ARG A 27 -58.24 -49.36 19.04
C ARG A 27 -57.85 -48.09 19.78
N VAL A 28 -56.71 -47.48 19.43
CA VAL A 28 -56.29 -46.16 19.92
C VAL A 28 -56.77 -45.09 18.94
N GLY A 29 -57.60 -44.16 19.40
CA GLY A 29 -58.10 -43.01 18.64
C GLY A 29 -57.00 -42.02 18.28
N ALA A 30 -57.09 -41.42 17.09
CA ALA A 30 -56.09 -40.54 16.52
C ALA A 30 -55.96 -39.21 17.30
N ARG A 31 -54.81 -38.95 17.93
CA ARG A 31 -54.41 -37.62 18.40
C ARG A 31 -53.97 -36.78 17.20
N ARG A 32 -54.75 -35.75 16.86
CA ARG A 32 -54.60 -34.91 15.65
C ARG A 32 -53.48 -33.85 15.69
N VAL A 33 -52.63 -33.78 16.71
CA VAL A 33 -51.50 -32.84 16.71
C VAL A 33 -50.26 -33.53 17.27
N SER A 34 -49.27 -33.74 16.40
CA SER A 34 -47.96 -34.30 16.77
C SER A 34 -47.16 -33.27 17.56
N TYR A 35 -46.43 -33.72 18.59
CA TYR A 35 -45.49 -32.89 19.36
C TYR A 35 -44.47 -32.17 18.45
N ARG A 36 -44.13 -32.76 17.30
CA ARG A 36 -43.32 -32.11 16.25
C ARG A 36 -44.00 -30.88 15.66
N MET A 37 -45.31 -30.91 15.40
CA MET A 37 -46.05 -29.75 14.85
C MET A 37 -46.14 -28.59 15.86
N LEU A 38 -46.28 -28.91 17.16
CA LEU A 38 -46.21 -27.91 18.22
C LEU A 38 -44.82 -27.30 18.34
N PHE A 39 -43.77 -28.13 18.29
CA PHE A 39 -42.40 -27.65 18.32
C PHE A 39 -42.06 -26.75 17.13
N TYR A 40 -42.42 -27.17 15.90
CA TYR A 40 -42.20 -26.35 14.71
C TYR A 40 -43.04 -25.08 14.70
N SER A 41 -44.28 -25.11 15.23
CA SER A 41 -45.08 -23.88 15.39
C SER A 41 -44.44 -22.91 16.37
N LEU A 42 -43.96 -23.40 17.52
CA LEU A 42 -43.29 -22.56 18.51
C LEU A 42 -42.01 -21.95 17.93
N LEU A 43 -41.21 -22.75 17.22
CA LEU A 43 -40.00 -22.29 16.57
C LEU A 43 -40.33 -21.22 15.50
N PHE A 44 -41.33 -21.47 14.67
CA PHE A 44 -41.80 -20.52 13.66
C PHE A 44 -42.25 -19.19 14.29
N PHE A 45 -43.05 -19.23 15.37
CA PHE A 45 -43.45 -18.02 16.07
C PHE A 45 -42.28 -17.29 16.72
N THR A 46 -41.29 -17.98 17.28
CA THR A 46 -40.09 -17.33 17.84
C THR A 46 -39.23 -16.65 16.78
N PHE A 47 -39.08 -17.27 15.60
CA PHE A 47 -38.37 -16.68 14.46
C PHE A 47 -39.15 -15.50 13.89
N LEU A 48 -40.47 -15.63 13.73
CA LEU A 48 -41.34 -14.56 13.25
C LEU A 48 -41.28 -13.35 14.19
N LEU A 49 -41.32 -13.57 15.51
CA LEU A 49 -41.23 -12.47 16.48
C LEU A 49 -39.86 -11.76 16.41
N ARG A 50 -38.77 -12.51 16.29
CA ARG A 50 -37.43 -11.91 16.12
C ARG A 50 -37.31 -11.17 14.78
N PHE A 51 -37.87 -11.71 13.72
CA PHE A 51 -37.85 -11.08 12.40
C PHE A 51 -38.65 -9.78 12.39
N VAL A 52 -39.84 -9.78 13.00
CA VAL A 52 -40.67 -8.56 13.17
C VAL A 52 -39.96 -7.54 14.06
N PHE A 53 -39.31 -7.97 15.14
CA PHE A 53 -38.51 -7.09 16.00
C PHE A 53 -37.37 -6.44 15.21
N VAL A 54 -36.59 -7.24 14.46
CA VAL A 54 -35.50 -6.73 13.62
C VAL A 54 -36.03 -5.77 12.55
N LEU A 55 -37.12 -6.10 11.85
CA LEU A 55 -37.73 -5.20 10.86
C LEU A 55 -38.14 -3.86 11.49
N SER A 56 -38.74 -3.89 12.67
CA SER A 56 -39.17 -2.68 13.38
C SER A 56 -38.01 -1.82 13.89
N THR A 57 -36.88 -2.46 14.23
CA THR A 57 -35.67 -1.74 14.65
C THR A 57 -34.87 -1.19 13.48
N VAL A 58 -34.85 -1.87 12.33
CA VAL A 58 -34.14 -1.43 11.13
C VAL A 58 -34.82 -0.19 10.52
N ASP A 59 -36.15 -0.13 10.49
CA ASP A 59 -36.92 1.07 10.08
C ASP A 59 -36.75 2.27 11.03
N SER A 60 -36.15 2.08 12.21
CA SER A 60 -35.85 3.16 13.15
C SER A 60 -34.42 3.69 13.01
N ILE A 61 -33.57 3.05 12.20
CA ILE A 61 -32.16 3.43 12.01
C ILE A 61 -31.97 4.23 10.72
N ASP A 62 -32.77 3.97 9.68
CA ASP A 62 -32.71 4.72 8.42
C ASP A 62 -33.73 5.86 8.43
N GLY A 63 -33.25 7.07 8.74
CA GLY A 63 -34.01 8.33 8.70
C GLY A 63 -34.37 8.80 7.28
N GLU A 64 -34.99 7.95 6.45
CA GLU A 64 -35.52 8.36 5.15
C GLU A 64 -37.05 8.62 5.19
N THR A 65 -37.41 9.85 4.82
CA THR A 65 -38.76 10.43 4.88
C THR A 65 -39.66 10.10 3.68
N LYS A 66 -39.66 8.87 3.17
CA LYS A 66 -40.58 8.44 2.10
C LYS A 66 -41.21 7.07 2.37
N CYS A 67 -42.28 7.02 3.17
CA CYS A 67 -43.13 5.82 3.33
C CYS A 67 -44.17 5.77 2.20
N SER A 68 -44.02 4.86 1.24
CA SER A 68 -45.07 4.48 0.29
C SER A 68 -45.23 2.96 0.24
N THR A 69 -46.44 2.52 0.60
CA THR A 69 -47.02 1.15 0.65
C THR A 69 -46.82 0.30 1.92
N LEU A 70 -47.93 -0.34 2.32
CA LEU A 70 -48.30 -1.31 3.38
C LEU A 70 -47.50 -1.47 4.71
N GLY A 71 -46.27 -0.98 4.85
CA GLY A 71 -45.46 -1.09 6.08
C GLY A 71 -45.87 -0.13 7.21
N CYS A 72 -46.60 0.93 6.89
CA CYS A 72 -47.02 1.95 7.87
C CYS A 72 -48.24 1.52 8.74
N LEU A 73 -48.78 0.29 8.61
CA LEU A 73 -49.86 -0.21 9.48
C LEU A 73 -49.39 -0.50 10.93
N GLY A 74 -48.10 -0.74 11.15
CA GLY A 74 -47.53 -1.01 12.48
C GLY A 74 -47.55 0.20 13.43
N LYS A 75 -47.56 1.43 12.90
CA LYS A 75 -47.64 2.66 13.74
C LYS A 75 -49.04 2.93 14.30
N ARG A 76 -50.09 2.26 13.82
CA ARG A 76 -51.49 2.46 14.27
C ARG A 76 -52.02 1.37 15.22
N LEU A 77 -51.32 0.25 15.35
CA LEU A 77 -51.76 -0.93 16.14
C LEU A 77 -50.68 -1.40 17.13
N GLY A 78 -49.91 -0.49 17.72
CA GLY A 78 -49.09 -0.80 18.91
C GLY A 78 -49.97 -1.01 20.14
N PRO A 79 -49.60 -1.88 21.09
CA PRO A 79 -50.41 -2.16 22.28
C PRO A 79 -50.57 -0.88 23.09
N ARG A 80 -51.79 -0.35 23.12
CA ARG A 80 -52.22 0.80 23.90
C ARG A 80 -52.42 0.39 25.37
N ILE A 81 -51.40 -0.22 25.96
CA ILE A 81 -51.40 -0.72 27.34
C ILE A 81 -50.30 0.04 28.08
N LEU A 82 -50.75 0.95 28.95
CA LEU A 82 -49.96 1.87 29.78
C LEU A 82 -49.11 2.94 29.05
N GLY A 83 -49.78 4.01 28.64
CA GLY A 83 -49.39 5.42 28.79
C GLY A 83 -47.93 5.85 29.02
N ARG A 84 -46.95 5.36 28.25
CA ARG A 84 -45.66 6.04 28.08
C ARG A 84 -45.25 5.97 26.61
N ARG A 85 -45.20 7.13 25.95
CA ARG A 85 -44.29 7.29 24.81
C ARG A 85 -42.91 6.91 25.33
N LEU A 86 -42.19 6.04 24.61
CA LEU A 86 -40.74 6.04 24.70
C LEU A 86 -40.30 7.33 23.99
N ASP A 87 -40.48 8.47 24.65
CA ASP A 87 -39.84 9.71 24.21
C ASP A 87 -38.33 9.44 24.26
N SER A 88 -37.63 9.71 23.16
CA SER A 88 -36.17 9.75 23.17
C SER A 88 -35.74 10.58 24.38
N ALA A 89 -34.98 10.00 25.30
CA ALA A 89 -34.46 10.72 26.46
C ALA A 89 -33.49 11.84 26.05
N VAL A 90 -33.08 11.88 24.77
CA VAL A 90 -32.29 12.96 24.18
C VAL A 90 -33.23 14.00 23.60
N PRO A 91 -33.18 15.26 24.06
CA PRO A 91 -34.00 16.35 23.53
C PRO A 91 -33.76 16.55 22.04
N GLU A 92 -34.83 16.62 21.25
CA GLU A 92 -34.80 16.81 19.79
C GLU A 92 -34.02 18.07 19.37
N VAL A 93 -33.99 19.08 20.26
CA VAL A 93 -33.19 20.31 20.14
C VAL A 93 -31.69 20.02 20.00
N MET A 94 -31.16 18.96 20.62
CA MET A 94 -29.74 18.62 20.50
C MET A 94 -29.40 18.19 19.07
N PHE A 95 -30.22 17.34 18.44
CA PHE A 95 -30.01 16.89 17.06
C PHE A 95 -30.09 18.05 16.08
N GLN A 96 -31.11 18.91 16.22
CA GLN A 96 -31.26 20.10 15.37
C GLN A 96 -30.05 21.04 15.44
N VAL A 97 -29.44 21.18 16.63
CA VAL A 97 -28.23 21.99 16.80
C VAL A 97 -27.03 21.28 16.18
N LEU A 98 -26.83 19.98 16.42
CA LEU A 98 -25.68 19.23 15.90
C LEU A 98 -25.67 19.13 14.36
N GLU A 99 -26.83 19.12 13.71
CA GLU A 99 -26.97 19.05 12.25
C GLU A 99 -26.77 20.41 11.54
N GLN A 100 -26.85 21.53 12.27
CA GLN A 100 -26.64 22.84 11.68
C GLN A 100 -25.17 23.05 11.30
N PRO A 101 -24.86 23.47 10.06
CA PRO A 101 -23.50 23.74 9.63
C PRO A 101 -22.92 24.94 10.38
N LEU A 102 -21.68 24.80 10.86
CA LEU A 102 -20.93 25.87 11.51
C LEU A 102 -19.82 26.38 10.59
N GLY A 103 -19.60 27.69 10.51
CA GLY A 103 -18.57 28.28 9.67
C GLY A 103 -17.16 28.08 10.27
N ASN A 104 -16.19 27.66 9.45
CA ASN A 104 -14.79 27.42 9.89
C ASN A 104 -14.07 28.67 10.47
N ASP A 105 -14.61 29.88 10.22
CA ASP A 105 -14.06 31.14 10.72
C ASP A 105 -14.75 31.64 12.00
N GLU A 106 -15.92 31.08 12.37
CA GLU A 106 -16.69 31.51 13.55
C GLU A 106 -16.05 31.08 14.88
N LEU A 107 -15.13 30.11 14.84
CA LEU A 107 -14.46 29.55 16.03
C LEU A 107 -13.03 30.07 16.21
N LYS A 108 -12.50 30.87 15.29
CA LYS A 108 -11.12 31.37 15.37
C LYS A 108 -10.97 32.39 16.51
N GLY A 109 -10.05 32.11 17.43
CA GLY A 109 -9.69 33.02 18.51
C GLY A 109 -10.61 32.98 19.74
N ARG A 110 -11.59 32.07 19.76
CA ARG A 110 -12.46 31.83 20.92
C ARG A 110 -11.74 30.98 21.97
N SER A 111 -11.54 31.56 23.15
CA SER A 111 -10.92 30.91 24.31
C SER A 111 -11.95 30.28 25.25
N ASP A 112 -13.24 30.51 25.01
CA ASP A 112 -14.38 30.06 25.83
C ASP A 112 -14.87 28.65 25.48
N ILE A 113 -14.28 28.04 24.44
CA ILE A 113 -14.59 26.69 23.99
C ILE A 113 -13.64 25.71 24.70
N PRO A 114 -14.16 24.64 25.34
CA PRO A 114 -13.34 23.61 25.94
C PRO A 114 -12.37 22.99 24.93
N GLN A 115 -11.15 22.74 25.39
CA GLN A 115 -10.03 22.26 24.59
C GLN A 115 -9.92 20.74 24.64
N THR A 116 -10.51 20.11 25.66
CA THR A 116 -10.55 18.66 25.87
C THR A 116 -11.94 18.20 26.27
N LEU A 117 -12.20 16.90 26.10
CA LEU A 117 -13.44 16.28 26.58
C LEU A 117 -13.55 16.38 28.12
N GLU A 118 -12.44 16.29 28.83
CA GLU A 118 -12.40 16.42 30.30
C GLU A 118 -12.82 17.81 30.75
N GLU A 119 -12.28 18.86 30.13
CA GLU A 119 -12.64 20.25 30.42
C GLU A 119 -14.13 20.51 30.13
N PHE A 120 -14.64 19.98 29.02
CA PHE A 120 -16.06 20.05 28.69
C PHE A 120 -16.92 19.32 29.73
N MET A 121 -16.52 18.12 30.15
CA MET A 121 -17.25 17.36 31.15
C MET A 121 -17.26 18.04 32.52
N ASP A 122 -16.16 18.68 32.91
CA ASP A 122 -16.06 19.42 34.16
C ASP A 122 -16.91 20.69 34.12
N GLU A 123 -16.93 21.40 32.98
CA GLU A 123 -17.83 22.53 32.77
C GLU A 123 -19.30 22.11 32.88
N VAL A 124 -19.70 20.99 32.27
CA VAL A 124 -21.07 20.46 32.31
C VAL A 124 -21.47 20.00 33.72
N LYS A 125 -20.52 19.45 34.51
CA LYS A 125 -20.77 19.07 35.90
C LYS A 125 -20.97 20.28 36.81
N ASN A 126 -20.16 21.32 36.63
CA ASN A 126 -20.17 22.52 37.46
C ASN A 126 -21.29 23.49 37.08
N THR A 127 -21.67 23.49 35.81
CA THR A 127 -22.67 24.40 35.23
C THR A 127 -23.79 23.51 34.70
N ARG A 128 -24.95 23.47 35.36
CA ARG A 128 -26.10 22.67 34.88
C ARG A 128 -26.65 23.26 33.57
N LEU A 129 -26.03 22.91 32.44
CA LEU A 129 -26.38 23.41 31.11
C LEU A 129 -27.72 22.85 30.66
N ASP A 130 -28.54 23.69 30.01
CA ASP A 130 -29.71 23.21 29.29
C ASP A 130 -29.29 22.48 28.01
N ALA A 131 -30.19 21.65 27.48
CA ALA A 131 -29.89 20.77 26.36
C ALA A 131 -29.39 21.50 25.10
N LYS A 132 -29.90 22.71 24.86
CA LYS A 132 -29.50 23.53 23.71
C LYS A 132 -28.07 24.03 23.89
N THR A 133 -27.75 24.61 25.05
CA THR A 133 -26.40 25.13 25.33
C THR A 133 -25.37 24.01 25.36
N PHE A 134 -25.72 22.85 25.93
CA PHE A 134 -24.89 21.65 25.86
C PHE A 134 -24.57 21.26 24.41
N ALA A 135 -25.58 21.16 23.54
CA ALA A 135 -25.38 20.79 22.14
C ALA A 135 -24.58 21.83 21.35
N VAL A 136 -24.80 23.13 21.62
CA VAL A 136 -24.00 24.20 21.00
C VAL A 136 -22.54 24.07 21.41
N LYS A 137 -22.24 23.97 22.70
CA LYS A 137 -20.86 23.84 23.19
C LYS A 137 -20.17 22.57 22.70
N LEU A 138 -20.89 21.45 22.68
CA LEU A 138 -20.37 20.19 22.15
C LEU A 138 -20.03 20.32 20.66
N ARG A 139 -20.92 20.91 19.86
CA ARG A 139 -20.69 21.17 18.42
C ARG A 139 -19.47 22.05 18.22
N GLU A 140 -19.38 23.16 18.94
CA GLU A 140 -18.23 24.09 18.86
C GLU A 140 -16.91 23.39 19.22
N MET A 141 -16.89 22.60 20.30
CA MET A 141 -15.72 21.81 20.69
C MET A 141 -15.35 20.78 19.63
N VAL A 142 -16.30 19.98 19.14
CA VAL A 142 -16.04 18.94 18.13
C VAL A 142 -15.52 19.57 16.85
N THR A 143 -16.14 20.63 16.34
CA THR A 143 -15.68 21.33 15.13
C THR A 143 -14.28 21.95 15.33
N LEU A 144 -13.99 22.52 16.50
CA LEU A 144 -12.66 23.04 16.83
C LEU A 144 -11.60 21.93 16.84
N LEU A 145 -11.91 20.80 17.48
CA LEU A 145 -11.01 19.64 17.55
C LEU A 145 -10.78 19.02 16.16
N GLU A 146 -11.83 18.88 15.35
CA GLU A 146 -11.72 18.43 13.95
C GLU A 146 -10.83 19.36 13.12
N GLN A 147 -11.01 20.69 13.24
CA GLN A 147 -10.19 21.68 12.54
C GLN A 147 -8.72 21.62 12.97
N ARG A 148 -8.45 21.46 14.27
CA ARG A 148 -7.10 21.28 14.80
C ARG A 148 -6.45 20.00 14.30
N THR A 149 -7.14 18.88 14.40
CA THR A 149 -6.66 17.59 13.89
C THR A 149 -6.38 17.66 12.39
N ARG A 150 -7.26 18.31 11.62
CA ARG A 150 -7.05 18.57 10.19
C ARG A 150 -5.77 19.37 9.94
N ASN A 151 -5.59 20.50 10.63
CA ASN A 151 -4.41 21.35 10.46
C ASN A 151 -3.12 20.64 10.85
N ALA A 152 -3.13 19.93 11.99
CA ALA A 152 -2.01 19.11 12.43
C ALA A 152 -1.66 18.03 11.39
N LYS A 153 -2.66 17.37 10.80
CA LYS A 153 -2.44 16.36 9.77
C LYS A 153 -1.85 16.95 8.49
N ILE A 154 -2.31 18.13 8.06
CA ILE A 154 -1.75 18.83 6.91
C ILE A 154 -0.29 19.23 7.16
N GLN A 155 0.01 19.77 8.35
CA GLN A 155 1.37 20.11 8.74
C GLN A 155 2.27 18.86 8.79
N GLU A 156 1.80 17.75 9.37
CA GLU A 156 2.50 16.47 9.35
C GLU A 156 2.86 16.06 7.91
N TYR A 157 1.90 16.11 6.98
CA TYR A 157 2.17 15.75 5.58
C TYR A 157 3.20 16.66 4.91
N LEU A 158 3.18 17.96 5.22
CA LEU A 158 4.17 18.92 4.74
C LEU A 158 5.57 18.59 5.28
N TYR A 159 5.71 18.41 6.59
CA TYR A 159 7.00 18.11 7.20
C TYR A 159 7.56 16.76 6.72
N ARG A 160 6.70 15.74 6.57
CA ARG A 160 7.10 14.46 5.97
C ARG A 160 7.54 14.62 4.52
N HIS A 161 6.86 15.46 3.74
CA HIS A 161 7.24 15.73 2.36
C HIS A 161 8.63 16.42 2.29
N VAL A 162 8.84 17.47 3.08
CA VAL A 162 10.12 18.19 3.14
C VAL A 162 11.25 17.27 3.61
N ALA A 163 11.04 16.50 4.68
CA ALA A 163 12.01 15.53 5.18
C ALA A 163 12.34 14.45 4.13
N SER A 164 11.33 13.94 3.42
CA SER A 164 11.53 12.92 2.37
C SER A 164 12.20 13.44 1.10
N SER A 165 12.14 14.75 0.85
CA SER A 165 12.69 15.38 -0.35
C SER A 165 14.08 15.98 -0.12
N SER A 166 14.49 16.11 1.14
CA SER A 166 15.78 16.67 1.53
C SER A 166 16.84 15.57 1.57
N ILE A 167 18.08 15.91 1.20
CA ILE A 167 19.24 15.04 1.41
C ILE A 167 19.74 15.25 2.85
N PRO A 168 19.74 14.24 3.72
CA PRO A 168 20.27 14.36 5.07
C PRO A 168 21.74 14.78 5.06
N LYS A 169 22.13 15.61 6.03
CA LYS A 169 23.52 16.11 6.16
C LYS A 169 24.54 14.96 6.23
N GLN A 170 24.15 13.86 6.87
CA GLN A 170 24.97 12.66 7.04
C GLN A 170 25.24 11.96 5.70
N LEU A 171 24.22 11.83 4.83
CA LEU A 171 24.39 11.26 3.49
C LEU A 171 25.21 12.18 2.59
N HIS A 172 25.00 13.49 2.71
CA HIS A 172 25.81 14.47 1.98
C HIS A 172 27.29 14.42 2.38
N CYS A 173 27.57 14.31 3.70
CA CYS A 173 28.92 14.08 4.21
C CYS A 173 29.54 12.81 3.62
N LEU A 174 28.80 11.70 3.60
CA LEU A 174 29.27 10.41 3.08
C LEU A 174 29.67 10.53 1.61
N ALA A 175 28.80 11.10 0.78
CA ALA A 175 29.07 11.30 -0.64
C ALA A 175 30.29 12.19 -0.88
N LEU A 176 30.43 13.31 -0.16
CA LEU A 176 31.58 14.21 -0.31
C LEU A 176 32.90 13.56 0.13
N ARG A 177 32.90 12.79 1.23
CA ARG A 177 34.09 12.09 1.70
C ARG A 177 34.53 11.01 0.72
N LEU A 178 33.60 10.22 0.20
CA LEU A 178 33.91 9.19 -0.79
C LEU A 178 34.36 9.79 -2.12
N ALA A 179 33.80 10.93 -2.54
CA ALA A 179 34.28 11.65 -3.72
C ALA A 179 35.72 12.16 -3.52
N SER A 180 36.04 12.63 -2.31
CA SER A 180 37.42 13.01 -1.94
C SER A 180 38.35 11.80 -1.99
N GLU A 181 37.97 10.66 -1.41
CA GLU A 181 38.76 9.43 -1.50
C GLU A 181 38.96 8.96 -2.94
N HIS A 182 37.92 9.00 -3.78
CA HIS A 182 38.05 8.69 -5.20
C HIS A 182 39.12 9.55 -5.87
N SER A 183 39.26 10.83 -5.46
CA SER A 183 40.26 11.72 -6.07
C SER A 183 41.70 11.45 -5.59
N THR A 184 41.90 11.02 -4.34
CA THR A 184 43.24 10.94 -3.72
C THR A 184 43.75 9.52 -3.47
N ASN A 185 42.85 8.54 -3.35
CA ASN A 185 43.16 7.17 -2.98
C ASN A 185 43.07 6.25 -4.21
N ALA A 186 44.19 5.61 -4.60
CA ALA A 186 44.22 4.70 -5.74
C ALA A 186 43.33 3.45 -5.53
N ALA A 187 43.21 2.96 -4.29
CA ALA A 187 42.34 1.83 -3.97
C ALA A 187 40.84 2.18 -4.14
N ALA A 188 40.48 3.47 -4.00
CA ALA A 188 39.12 3.95 -4.24
C ALA A 188 38.78 4.12 -5.74
N ARG A 189 39.77 3.97 -6.62
CA ARG A 189 39.62 4.06 -8.09
C ARG A 189 39.82 2.73 -8.80
N LEU A 190 39.81 1.62 -8.06
CA LEU A 190 39.92 0.31 -8.68
C LEU A 190 38.80 0.13 -9.70
N GLN A 191 39.17 -0.44 -10.84
CA GLN A 191 38.19 -0.78 -11.87
C GLN A 191 37.37 -1.97 -11.36
N LEU A 192 36.06 -1.84 -11.48
CA LEU A 192 35.09 -2.82 -11.01
C LEU A 192 34.32 -3.38 -12.21
N PRO A 193 34.38 -4.69 -12.49
CA PRO A 193 35.15 -5.71 -11.77
C PRO A 193 36.64 -5.73 -12.20
N LEU A 194 37.44 -6.61 -11.59
CA LEU A 194 38.80 -6.91 -12.07
C LEU A 194 38.78 -7.38 -13.54
N PRO A 195 39.83 -7.10 -14.33
CA PRO A 195 39.86 -7.44 -15.77
C PRO A 195 39.50 -8.89 -16.10
N GLU A 196 39.91 -9.84 -15.26
CA GLU A 196 39.64 -11.28 -15.42
C GLU A 196 38.15 -11.63 -15.32
N LEU A 197 37.37 -10.81 -14.63
CA LEU A 197 35.94 -11.02 -14.38
C LEU A 197 35.06 -10.22 -15.36
N VAL A 198 35.64 -9.39 -16.22
CA VAL A 198 34.90 -8.60 -17.23
C VAL A 198 34.04 -9.48 -18.15
N PRO A 199 34.49 -10.66 -18.62
CA PRO A 199 33.63 -11.53 -19.45
C PRO A 199 32.33 -11.97 -18.75
N ALA A 200 32.32 -12.06 -17.41
CA ALA A 200 31.13 -12.45 -16.65
C ALA A 200 30.02 -11.39 -16.69
N LEU A 201 30.33 -10.14 -17.06
CA LEU A 201 29.34 -9.06 -17.14
C LEU A 201 28.29 -9.26 -18.24
N VAL A 202 28.55 -10.16 -19.19
CA VAL A 202 27.65 -10.46 -20.32
C VAL A 202 27.34 -11.96 -20.44
N ASP A 203 27.77 -12.77 -19.47
CA ASP A 203 27.62 -14.22 -19.47
C ASP A 203 26.30 -14.63 -18.81
N ASN A 204 25.34 -15.04 -19.64
CA ASN A 204 24.00 -15.49 -19.23
C ASN A 204 23.98 -16.72 -18.30
N THR A 205 25.12 -17.36 -18.00
CA THR A 205 25.22 -18.41 -16.97
C THR A 205 25.35 -17.87 -15.54
N TYR A 206 25.41 -16.55 -15.38
CA TYR A 206 25.37 -15.82 -14.10
C TYR A 206 24.00 -15.22 -13.82
N PHE A 207 23.74 -14.90 -12.55
CA PHE A 207 22.55 -14.20 -12.11
C PHE A 207 22.83 -12.69 -12.10
N HIS A 208 22.27 -12.00 -13.09
CA HIS A 208 22.45 -10.57 -13.30
C HIS A 208 21.38 -9.75 -12.57
N PHE A 209 21.84 -8.95 -11.62
CA PHE A 209 21.03 -7.99 -10.88
C PHE A 209 21.36 -6.58 -11.33
N VAL A 210 20.35 -5.72 -11.46
CA VAL A 210 20.53 -4.32 -11.86
C VAL A 210 19.98 -3.43 -10.76
N LEU A 211 20.79 -2.49 -10.30
CA LEU A 211 20.44 -1.51 -9.28
C LEU A 211 20.75 -0.11 -9.81
N ALA A 212 19.73 0.75 -9.91
CA ALA A 212 19.93 2.16 -10.29
C ALA A 212 19.74 3.08 -9.08
N SER A 213 20.77 3.84 -8.69
CA SER A 213 20.70 4.71 -7.51
C SER A 213 21.65 5.90 -7.58
N ASP A 214 21.22 7.02 -6.98
CA ASP A 214 22.03 8.19 -6.66
C ASP A 214 22.35 8.29 -5.16
N ASN A 215 22.08 7.22 -4.40
CA ASN A 215 22.30 7.14 -2.97
C ASN A 215 23.25 5.98 -2.62
N VAL A 216 24.50 6.32 -2.32
CA VAL A 216 25.56 5.34 -2.03
C VAL A 216 25.21 4.42 -0.86
N LEU A 217 24.62 4.96 0.22
CA LEU A 217 24.30 4.16 1.40
C LEU A 217 23.14 3.19 1.13
N ALA A 218 22.12 3.65 0.40
CA ALA A 218 21.00 2.83 0.00
C ALA A 218 21.47 1.68 -0.92
N ALA A 219 22.28 2.02 -1.93
CA ALA A 219 22.86 1.03 -2.84
C ALA A 219 23.74 0.01 -2.11
N ALA A 220 24.53 0.46 -1.13
CA ALA A 220 25.35 -0.42 -0.29
C ALA A 220 24.50 -1.44 0.50
N VAL A 221 23.36 -1.03 1.04
CA VAL A 221 22.47 -1.93 1.77
C VAL A 221 21.83 -2.96 0.84
N VAL A 222 21.36 -2.56 -0.35
CA VAL A 222 20.81 -3.50 -1.33
C VAL A 222 21.88 -4.51 -1.73
N ALA A 223 23.09 -4.06 -2.08
CA ALA A 223 24.19 -4.93 -2.47
C ALA A 223 24.61 -5.89 -1.33
N ASN A 224 24.77 -5.38 -0.10
CA ASN A 224 25.10 -6.20 1.06
C ASN A 224 24.02 -7.24 1.34
N SER A 225 22.76 -6.82 1.35
CA SER A 225 21.63 -7.73 1.62
C SER A 225 21.48 -8.79 0.54
N LEU A 226 21.70 -8.44 -0.74
CA LEU A 226 21.70 -9.38 -1.85
C LEU A 226 22.79 -10.44 -1.69
N VAL A 227 24.03 -10.03 -1.40
CA VAL A 227 25.18 -10.94 -1.34
C VAL A 227 25.18 -11.77 -0.05
N GLN A 228 24.82 -11.19 1.10
CA GLN A 228 24.81 -11.91 2.39
C GLN A 228 23.73 -12.99 2.47
N ASN A 229 22.61 -12.82 1.76
CA ASN A 229 21.54 -13.82 1.71
C ASN A 229 21.64 -14.77 0.51
N ALA A 230 22.69 -14.63 -0.32
CA ALA A 230 22.89 -15.49 -1.47
C ALA A 230 23.44 -16.87 -1.04
N LEU A 231 22.89 -17.94 -1.61
CA LEU A 231 23.44 -19.29 -1.43
C LEU A 231 24.68 -19.53 -2.28
N ARG A 232 24.78 -18.84 -3.44
CA ARG A 232 25.88 -18.96 -4.40
C ARG A 232 26.36 -17.58 -4.87
N PRO A 233 26.95 -16.76 -3.97
CA PRO A 233 27.34 -15.39 -4.29
C PRO A 233 28.34 -15.29 -5.45
N GLN A 234 29.15 -16.32 -5.70
CA GLN A 234 30.09 -16.39 -6.84
C GLN A 234 29.42 -16.42 -8.22
N LYS A 235 28.10 -16.68 -8.26
CA LYS A 235 27.29 -16.64 -9.49
C LYS A 235 26.55 -15.32 -9.66
N PHE A 236 26.68 -14.37 -8.73
CA PHE A 236 25.93 -13.12 -8.77
C PHE A 236 26.78 -12.02 -9.44
N VAL A 237 26.16 -11.32 -10.37
CA VAL A 237 26.70 -10.11 -11.00
C VAL A 237 25.75 -8.97 -10.69
N LEU A 238 26.23 -7.94 -9.99
CA LEU A 238 25.45 -6.74 -9.68
C LEU A 238 25.95 -5.56 -10.52
N HIS A 239 25.08 -5.08 -11.41
CA HIS A 239 25.30 -3.88 -12.21
C HIS A 239 24.68 -2.69 -11.50
N ILE A 240 25.54 -1.80 -10.98
CA ILE A 240 25.14 -0.57 -10.30
C ILE A 240 25.21 0.57 -11.29
N ILE A 241 24.05 1.13 -11.61
CA ILE A 241 23.89 2.28 -12.50
C ILE A 241 23.68 3.53 -11.66
N THR A 242 24.46 4.57 -11.93
CA THR A 242 24.40 5.84 -11.19
C THR A 242 24.45 7.05 -12.13
N ASP A 243 24.08 8.21 -11.62
CA ASP A 243 24.28 9.47 -12.34
C ASP A 243 25.76 9.89 -12.37
N ARG A 244 26.07 10.90 -13.19
CA ARG A 244 27.45 11.43 -13.32
C ARG A 244 27.98 12.00 -11.99
N LYS A 245 27.12 12.60 -11.17
CA LYS A 245 27.53 13.30 -9.95
C LYS A 245 27.90 12.32 -8.84
N THR A 246 27.23 11.17 -8.79
CA THR A 246 27.36 10.15 -7.75
C THR A 246 28.30 9.02 -8.18
N TYR A 247 28.75 8.99 -9.44
CA TYR A 247 29.70 7.99 -9.92
C TYR A 247 30.96 7.87 -9.06
N SER A 248 31.70 8.96 -8.84
CA SER A 248 32.94 8.92 -8.06
C SER A 248 32.76 8.37 -6.64
N PRO A 249 31.79 8.85 -5.83
CA PRO A 249 31.57 8.27 -4.51
C PRO A 249 31.02 6.83 -4.55
N MET A 250 30.21 6.46 -5.54
CA MET A 250 29.72 5.09 -5.71
C MET A 250 30.88 4.12 -6.03
N GLN A 251 31.73 4.48 -7.00
CA GLN A 251 32.94 3.74 -7.36
C GLN A 251 33.86 3.56 -6.15
N ALA A 252 34.11 4.64 -5.40
CA ALA A 252 34.95 4.60 -4.21
C ALA A 252 34.39 3.66 -3.13
N TRP A 253 33.08 3.71 -2.88
CA TRP A 253 32.46 2.82 -1.90
C TRP A 253 32.69 1.36 -2.24
N PHE A 254 32.31 0.93 -3.45
CA PHE A 254 32.39 -0.47 -3.85
C PHE A 254 33.83 -0.95 -4.11
N SER A 255 34.76 -0.04 -4.37
CA SER A 255 36.19 -0.39 -4.47
C SER A 255 36.81 -0.63 -3.09
N LEU A 256 36.41 0.16 -2.08
CA LEU A 256 36.91 0.05 -0.71
C LEU A 256 36.17 -1.03 0.11
N HIS A 257 34.97 -1.43 -0.32
CA HIS A 257 34.12 -2.44 0.33
C HIS A 257 33.73 -3.55 -0.67
N PRO A 258 34.70 -4.39 -1.08
CA PRO A 258 34.44 -5.46 -2.04
C PRO A 258 33.46 -6.49 -1.46
N LEU A 259 32.54 -6.98 -2.29
CA LEU A 259 31.54 -8.01 -1.95
C LEU A 259 31.89 -9.38 -2.53
N ALA A 260 33.18 -9.71 -2.57
CA ALA A 260 33.65 -10.99 -3.08
C ALA A 260 32.99 -12.16 -2.31
N PRO A 261 32.60 -13.25 -3.01
CA PRO A 261 32.93 -13.58 -4.39
C PRO A 261 31.94 -13.02 -5.45
N ALA A 262 30.97 -12.19 -5.08
CA ALA A 262 30.07 -11.57 -6.06
C ALA A 262 30.80 -10.54 -6.93
N ILE A 263 30.37 -10.42 -8.19
CA ILE A 263 30.97 -9.54 -9.19
C ILE A 263 30.18 -8.23 -9.21
N ILE A 264 30.86 -7.11 -8.97
CA ILE A 264 30.22 -5.79 -8.94
C ILE A 264 30.74 -4.96 -10.11
N GLU A 265 29.82 -4.33 -10.85
CA GLU A 265 30.11 -3.30 -11.84
C GLU A 265 29.48 -1.99 -11.38
N VAL A 266 30.23 -0.88 -11.48
CA VAL A 266 29.68 0.47 -11.29
C VAL A 266 29.79 1.23 -12.60
N LYS A 267 28.65 1.68 -13.14
CA LYS A 267 28.59 2.46 -14.37
C LYS A 267 27.77 3.73 -14.19
N ALA A 268 28.29 4.84 -14.70
CA ALA A 268 27.53 6.07 -14.81
C ALA A 268 26.73 6.11 -16.10
N LEU A 269 25.59 6.80 -16.13
CA LEU A 269 24.79 6.97 -17.34
C LEU A 269 25.59 7.51 -18.54
N HIS A 270 26.54 8.40 -18.30
CA HIS A 270 27.36 8.99 -19.37
C HIS A 270 28.44 8.05 -19.92
N HIS A 271 28.59 6.84 -19.36
CA HIS A 271 29.45 5.79 -19.91
C HIS A 271 28.73 4.94 -20.96
N PHE A 272 27.42 5.13 -21.15
CA PHE A 272 26.66 4.45 -22.19
C PHE A 272 26.61 5.32 -23.45
N ASP A 273 27.14 4.82 -24.57
CA ASP A 273 27.28 5.57 -25.82
C ASP A 273 25.97 6.16 -26.34
N TRP A 274 24.85 5.41 -26.18
CA TRP A 274 23.53 5.87 -26.63
C TRP A 274 23.01 7.05 -25.81
N PHE A 275 23.37 7.11 -24.53
CA PHE A 275 23.02 8.23 -23.64
C PHE A 275 23.90 9.45 -23.94
N ALA A 276 25.19 9.23 -24.19
CA ALA A 276 26.14 10.29 -24.54
C ALA A 276 25.83 10.98 -25.88
N LYS A 277 25.18 10.27 -26.81
CA LYS A 277 24.79 10.79 -28.14
C LYS A 277 23.50 11.63 -28.17
N GLY A 278 22.87 11.87 -27.01
CA GLY A 278 22.04 13.06 -26.80
C GLY A 278 20.61 13.07 -27.34
N LYS A 279 19.99 11.92 -27.62
CA LYS A 279 18.54 11.87 -27.88
C LYS A 279 17.90 10.71 -27.13
N VAL A 280 17.66 10.93 -25.84
CA VAL A 280 16.84 10.04 -25.03
C VAL A 280 15.46 10.69 -24.91
N PRO A 281 14.43 10.21 -25.63
CA PRO A 281 13.08 10.79 -25.59
C PRO A 281 12.53 10.97 -24.17
N VAL A 282 12.92 10.06 -23.27
CA VAL A 282 12.58 10.14 -21.84
C VAL A 282 13.21 11.33 -21.13
N MET A 283 14.46 11.69 -21.42
CA MET A 283 15.09 12.87 -20.81
C MET A 283 14.41 14.16 -21.26
N GLU A 284 14.09 14.27 -22.54
CA GLU A 284 13.35 15.41 -23.09
C GLU A 284 11.94 15.50 -22.49
N ALA A 285 11.26 14.35 -22.38
CA ALA A 285 9.97 14.26 -21.73
C ALA A 285 10.02 14.66 -20.25
N MET A 286 11.05 14.23 -19.51
CA MET A 286 11.28 14.60 -18.11
C MET A 286 11.57 16.09 -17.94
N GLU A 287 12.39 16.69 -18.81
CA GLU A 287 12.67 18.12 -18.78
C GLU A 287 11.43 18.95 -19.09
N LYS A 288 10.62 18.53 -20.08
CA LYS A 288 9.35 19.17 -20.42
C LYS A 288 8.33 19.04 -19.29
N ASP A 289 8.22 17.86 -18.70
CA ASP A 289 7.40 17.60 -17.50
C ASP A 289 7.82 18.49 -16.32
N GLN A 290 9.12 18.59 -16.04
CA GLN A 290 9.65 19.47 -15.00
C GLN A 290 9.28 20.94 -15.24
N ARG A 291 9.39 21.43 -16.49
CA ARG A 291 9.00 22.81 -16.85
C ARG A 291 7.51 23.05 -16.67
N VAL A 292 6.65 22.18 -17.20
CA VAL A 292 5.18 22.29 -17.04
C VAL A 292 4.80 22.27 -15.56
N ARG A 293 5.39 21.36 -14.78
CA ARG A 293 5.12 21.26 -13.34
C ARG A 293 5.59 22.48 -12.54
N SER A 294 6.70 23.12 -12.94
CA SER A 294 7.17 24.36 -12.31
C SER A 294 6.19 25.52 -12.45
N GLN A 295 5.34 25.49 -13.49
CA GLN A 295 4.34 26.52 -13.77
C GLN A 295 3.00 26.23 -13.09
N PHE A 296 2.67 24.97 -12.83
CA PHE A 296 1.31 24.58 -12.41
C PHE A 296 1.00 24.75 -10.91
N ARG A 297 1.97 24.99 -10.01
CA ARG A 297 1.71 24.98 -8.56
C ARG A 297 2.63 25.97 -7.84
N GLY A 298 2.07 26.89 -7.06
CA GLY A 298 2.80 27.86 -6.20
C GLY A 298 3.60 27.23 -5.04
N GLY A 299 4.22 26.07 -5.27
CA GLY A 299 5.00 25.30 -4.31
C GLY A 299 4.18 24.58 -3.26
N SER A 300 4.87 23.86 -2.37
CA SER A 300 4.29 23.15 -1.23
C SER A 300 3.52 24.09 -0.29
N SER A 301 3.91 25.36 -0.22
CA SER A 301 3.26 26.40 0.57
C SER A 301 1.85 26.75 0.06
N ALA A 302 1.66 26.90 -1.25
CA ALA A 302 0.33 27.17 -1.82
C ALA A 302 -0.62 25.97 -1.70
N ILE A 303 -0.09 24.74 -1.78
CA ILE A 303 -0.88 23.51 -1.62
C ILE A 303 -1.43 23.42 -0.19
N VAL A 304 -0.59 23.73 0.80
CA VAL A 304 -0.96 23.66 2.22
C VAL A 304 -1.86 24.83 2.64
N ALA A 305 -1.78 25.97 1.95
CA ALA A 305 -2.67 27.10 2.20
C ALA A 305 -4.14 26.86 1.78
N ASN A 306 -4.42 25.83 0.97
CA ASN A 306 -5.78 25.49 0.57
C ASN A 306 -6.52 24.71 1.67
N ASN A 307 -7.34 25.42 2.45
CA ASN A 307 -8.07 24.85 3.58
C ASN A 307 -9.39 24.16 3.19
N THR A 308 -9.75 24.12 1.90
CA THR A 308 -10.99 23.49 1.45
C THR A 308 -10.82 21.98 1.21
N GLU A 309 -9.63 21.55 0.80
CA GLU A 309 -9.37 20.16 0.39
C GLU A 309 -9.12 19.19 1.54
N LYS A 310 -9.62 17.95 1.41
CA LYS A 310 -9.41 16.91 2.41
C LYS A 310 -7.90 16.62 2.58
N PRO A 311 -7.40 16.32 3.80
CA PRO A 311 -5.96 16.14 4.04
C PRO A 311 -5.27 15.11 3.15
N HIS A 312 -5.94 14.02 2.77
CA HIS A 312 -5.37 13.01 1.87
C HIS A 312 -5.15 13.54 0.44
N VAL A 313 -5.98 14.48 -0.04
CA VAL A 313 -5.80 15.13 -1.34
C VAL A 313 -4.57 16.04 -1.29
N ILE A 314 -4.39 16.78 -0.21
CA ILE A 314 -3.19 17.58 0.05
C ILE A 314 -1.95 16.69 0.11
N ALA A 315 -2.04 15.54 0.81
CA ALA A 315 -0.94 14.58 0.86
C ALA A 315 -0.57 14.08 -0.54
N ALA A 316 -1.54 13.69 -1.37
CA ALA A 316 -1.30 13.29 -2.76
C ALA A 316 -0.66 14.43 -3.56
N LYS A 317 -1.14 15.66 -3.43
CA LYS A 317 -0.54 16.85 -4.07
C LYS A 317 0.89 17.10 -3.62
N LEU A 318 1.22 16.98 -2.34
CA LEU A 318 2.61 17.10 -1.89
C LEU A 318 3.49 15.97 -2.44
N GLN A 319 2.94 14.75 -2.58
CA GLN A 319 3.65 13.64 -3.20
C GLN A 319 4.07 14.00 -4.63
N THR A 320 3.21 14.71 -5.37
CA THR A 320 3.50 15.17 -6.74
C THR A 320 4.73 16.03 -6.89
N LEU A 321 5.14 16.72 -5.83
CA LEU A 321 6.32 17.58 -5.84
C LEU A 321 7.59 16.83 -5.44
N SER A 322 7.51 15.52 -5.18
CA SER A 322 8.69 14.74 -4.79
C SER A 322 9.73 14.70 -5.92
N PRO A 323 10.98 15.12 -5.66
CA PRO A 323 12.06 15.05 -6.64
C PRO A 323 12.30 13.63 -7.19
N LYS A 324 11.92 12.59 -6.44
CA LYS A 324 12.05 11.19 -6.86
C LYS A 324 11.32 10.88 -8.18
N TYR A 325 10.19 11.54 -8.46
CA TYR A 325 9.45 11.30 -9.72
C TYR A 325 10.16 11.88 -10.95
N ASN A 326 11.13 12.76 -10.73
CA ASN A 326 11.97 13.34 -11.76
C ASN A 326 13.40 12.76 -11.73
N SER A 327 13.67 11.73 -10.91
CA SER A 327 14.99 11.10 -10.87
C SER A 327 15.20 10.23 -12.12
N VAL A 328 16.27 10.51 -12.86
CA VAL A 328 16.66 9.74 -14.06
C VAL A 328 16.87 8.26 -13.72
N MET A 329 17.32 7.96 -12.50
CA MET A 329 17.51 6.58 -12.01
C MET A 329 16.21 5.77 -12.06
N ASN A 330 15.05 6.41 -11.86
CA ASN A 330 13.77 5.71 -11.94
C ASN A 330 13.34 5.44 -13.39
N HIS A 331 13.70 6.32 -14.31
CA HIS A 331 13.29 6.24 -15.71
C HIS A 331 14.18 5.31 -16.53
N ILE A 332 15.41 5.04 -16.08
CA ILE A 332 16.34 4.18 -16.82
C ILE A 332 15.85 2.72 -16.97
N ARG A 333 14.89 2.30 -16.15
CA ARG A 333 14.27 0.96 -16.21
C ARG A 333 13.77 0.60 -17.61
N ILE A 334 13.20 1.55 -18.34
CA ILE A 334 12.67 1.27 -19.69
C ILE A 334 13.79 0.98 -20.70
N HIS A 335 15.03 1.37 -20.39
CA HIS A 335 16.18 1.22 -21.27
C HIS A 335 17.03 -0.01 -20.95
N LEU A 336 16.54 -0.94 -20.13
CA LEU A 336 17.27 -2.17 -19.78
C LEU A 336 17.72 -2.97 -21.02
N PRO A 337 16.92 -3.13 -22.09
CA PRO A 337 17.38 -3.81 -23.30
C PRO A 337 18.58 -3.13 -23.98
N GLU A 338 18.63 -1.79 -23.97
CA GLU A 338 19.71 -0.99 -24.55
C GLU A 338 20.94 -0.92 -23.64
N LEU A 339 20.74 -0.95 -22.32
CA LEU A 339 21.83 -1.01 -21.33
C LEU A 339 22.54 -2.36 -21.35
N PHE A 340 21.79 -3.45 -21.56
CA PHE A 340 22.29 -4.82 -21.49
C PHE A 340 21.88 -5.64 -22.74
N PRO A 341 22.42 -5.30 -23.92
CA PRO A 341 22.01 -5.90 -25.18
C PRO A 341 22.35 -7.40 -25.29
N SER A 342 23.35 -7.86 -24.54
CA SER A 342 23.84 -9.26 -24.55
C SER A 342 23.20 -10.15 -23.48
N LEU A 343 22.46 -9.57 -22.54
CA LEU A 343 21.79 -10.33 -21.48
C LEU A 343 20.37 -10.72 -21.90
N ASN A 344 19.95 -11.90 -21.47
CA ASN A 344 18.63 -12.48 -21.76
C ASN A 344 17.64 -12.19 -20.63
N LYS A 345 18.08 -12.27 -19.37
CA LYS A 345 17.21 -12.08 -18.20
C LYS A 345 17.99 -11.35 -17.10
N VAL A 346 17.35 -10.38 -16.46
CA VAL A 346 17.89 -9.64 -15.31
C VAL A 346 16.84 -9.48 -14.22
N VAL A 347 17.28 -9.28 -12.98
CA VAL A 347 16.41 -8.83 -11.88
C VAL A 347 16.74 -7.38 -11.54
N PHE A 348 15.79 -6.48 -11.71
CA PHE A 348 15.93 -5.08 -11.34
C PHE A 348 15.57 -4.88 -9.86
N LEU A 349 16.38 -4.10 -9.14
CA LEU A 349 16.24 -3.81 -7.72
C LEU A 349 16.23 -2.29 -7.50
N ASP A 350 15.23 -1.79 -6.77
CA ASP A 350 15.22 -0.40 -6.31
C ASP A 350 16.21 -0.19 -5.15
N ASP A 351 16.57 1.06 -4.85
CA ASP A 351 17.54 1.37 -3.79
C ASP A 351 16.95 1.37 -2.37
N ASP A 352 15.63 1.32 -2.25
CA ASP A 352 14.86 1.31 -1.02
C ASP A 352 14.29 -0.08 -0.69
N ILE A 353 14.96 -1.14 -1.12
CA ILE A 353 14.66 -2.51 -0.73
C ILE A 353 15.69 -3.09 0.25
N VAL A 354 15.34 -4.23 0.83
CA VAL A 354 16.26 -5.14 1.51
C VAL A 354 15.95 -6.56 1.03
N VAL A 355 16.98 -7.27 0.58
CA VAL A 355 16.89 -8.69 0.24
C VAL A 355 17.07 -9.52 1.51
N GLN A 356 16.19 -10.51 1.73
CA GLN A 356 16.19 -11.37 2.91
C GLN A 356 16.26 -12.87 2.55
N SER A 357 16.29 -13.20 1.27
CA SER A 357 16.36 -14.58 0.79
C SER A 357 17.18 -14.67 -0.49
N ASP A 358 17.67 -15.87 -0.81
CA ASP A 358 18.39 -16.13 -2.06
C ASP A 358 17.46 -15.90 -3.25
N LEU A 359 17.86 -14.99 -4.15
CA LEU A 359 17.07 -14.60 -5.32
C LEU A 359 17.36 -15.46 -6.56
N SER A 360 18.28 -16.43 -6.47
CA SER A 360 18.59 -17.30 -7.61
C SER A 360 17.39 -18.08 -8.19
N PRO A 361 16.40 -18.53 -7.39
CA PRO A 361 15.22 -19.21 -7.91
C PRO A 361 14.34 -18.35 -8.84
N LEU A 362 14.51 -17.01 -8.85
CA LEU A 362 13.78 -16.14 -9.77
C LEU A 362 14.09 -16.44 -11.25
N TRP A 363 15.28 -17.00 -11.55
CA TRP A 363 15.62 -17.39 -12.92
C TRP A 363 14.86 -18.61 -13.42
N ASP A 364 14.45 -19.48 -12.50
CA ASP A 364 13.73 -20.73 -12.78
C ASP A 364 12.22 -20.52 -12.98
N ILE A 365 11.72 -19.30 -12.70
CA ILE A 365 10.32 -18.94 -12.96
C ILE A 365 10.10 -18.93 -14.48
N ASP A 366 9.14 -19.76 -14.92
CA ASP A 366 8.63 -19.73 -16.28
C ASP A 366 7.78 -18.47 -16.47
N MET A 367 8.28 -17.58 -17.32
CA MET A 367 7.64 -16.30 -17.59
C MET A 367 6.47 -16.41 -18.56
N ASP A 368 6.17 -17.59 -19.14
CA ASP A 368 5.09 -17.80 -20.11
C ASP A 368 5.18 -16.81 -21.30
N GLY A 369 6.41 -16.59 -21.79
CA GLY A 369 6.72 -15.62 -22.85
C GLY A 369 6.46 -14.15 -22.49
N LYS A 370 6.16 -13.83 -21.23
CA LYS A 370 6.00 -12.47 -20.72
C LYS A 370 7.35 -11.82 -20.44
N VAL A 371 7.35 -10.49 -20.38
CA VAL A 371 8.56 -9.69 -20.24
C VAL A 371 8.86 -9.35 -18.80
N ASN A 372 7.84 -9.00 -18.00
CA ASN A 372 8.02 -8.51 -16.63
C ASN A 372 7.40 -9.48 -15.62
N GLY A 373 8.21 -10.03 -14.72
CA GLY A 373 7.77 -10.81 -13.56
C GLY A 373 7.61 -9.88 -12.37
N ALA A 374 6.38 -9.70 -11.88
CA ALA A 374 6.07 -8.71 -10.86
C ALA A 374 4.96 -9.16 -9.91
N VAL A 375 4.99 -8.65 -8.67
CA VAL A 375 3.90 -8.86 -7.72
C VAL A 375 2.74 -7.91 -8.03
N GLU A 376 1.53 -8.47 -8.06
CA GLU A 376 0.28 -7.73 -8.19
C GLU A 376 -0.06 -6.95 -6.91
N THR A 377 -0.56 -5.74 -7.08
CA THR A 377 -0.91 -4.82 -5.99
C THR A 377 -2.41 -4.69 -5.79
N CYS A 378 -3.23 -5.60 -6.31
CA CYS A 378 -4.68 -5.63 -6.05
C CYS A 378 -5.13 -6.82 -5.19
N ARG A 379 -4.19 -7.67 -4.78
CA ARG A 379 -4.42 -8.86 -3.96
C ARG A 379 -3.63 -8.71 -2.67
N GLY A 380 -4.32 -8.61 -1.54
CA GLY A 380 -3.73 -8.53 -0.22
C GLY A 380 -4.71 -8.00 0.81
N GLU A 381 -4.42 -8.24 2.07
CA GLU A 381 -5.23 -7.74 3.19
C GLU A 381 -5.02 -6.23 3.42
N ASP A 382 -3.90 -5.70 2.95
CA ASP A 382 -3.59 -4.28 3.01
C ASP A 382 -4.42 -3.46 2.01
N LYS A 383 -5.30 -2.61 2.55
CA LYS A 383 -6.14 -1.67 1.80
C LYS A 383 -5.41 -0.41 1.32
N PHE A 384 -4.19 -0.16 1.78
CA PHE A 384 -3.43 1.02 1.41
C PHE A 384 -2.52 0.77 0.21
N VAL A 385 -1.74 -0.32 0.19
CA VAL A 385 -0.77 -0.61 -0.88
C VAL A 385 -1.20 -1.77 -1.77
N MET A 386 -1.84 -2.79 -1.22
CA MET A 386 -2.19 -4.03 -1.93
C MET A 386 -3.62 -4.07 -2.50
N SER A 387 -4.29 -2.91 -2.59
CA SER A 387 -5.63 -2.76 -3.20
C SER A 387 -5.67 -1.84 -4.43
N LYS A 388 -4.53 -1.63 -5.10
CA LYS A 388 -4.37 -0.74 -6.25
C LYS A 388 -4.71 -1.43 -7.57
N LYS A 389 -5.46 -0.70 -8.39
CA LYS A 389 -5.89 -1.10 -9.74
C LYS A 389 -5.47 -0.02 -10.73
N LEU A 390 -5.65 -0.23 -12.04
CA LEU A 390 -5.30 0.80 -13.02
C LEU A 390 -5.97 2.15 -12.74
N LYS A 391 -7.24 2.16 -12.27
CA LYS A 391 -7.93 3.41 -11.88
C LYS A 391 -7.30 4.18 -10.72
N SER A 392 -6.39 3.55 -9.97
CA SER A 392 -5.62 4.21 -8.92
C SER A 392 -4.49 5.07 -9.48
N TYR A 393 -4.11 4.87 -10.75
CA TYR A 393 -2.96 5.49 -11.39
C TYR A 393 -3.32 6.29 -12.64
N LEU A 394 -4.29 5.82 -13.42
CA LEU A 394 -4.69 6.41 -14.70
C LEU A 394 -6.01 7.18 -14.57
N ASN A 395 -6.15 8.25 -15.34
CA ASN A 395 -7.35 9.08 -15.40
C ASN A 395 -8.38 8.51 -16.38
N PHE A 396 -9.29 7.66 -15.87
CA PHE A 396 -10.37 7.05 -16.66
C PHE A 396 -11.48 8.01 -17.10
N SER A 397 -11.44 9.28 -16.66
CA SER A 397 -12.32 10.31 -17.24
C SER A 397 -11.81 10.79 -18.61
N HIS A 398 -10.55 10.50 -18.96
CA HIS A 398 -9.96 10.88 -20.24
C HIS A 398 -10.24 9.80 -21.30
N PRO A 399 -10.79 10.15 -22.49
CA PRO A 399 -11.15 9.19 -23.54
C PRO A 399 -10.01 8.25 -23.94
N LEU A 400 -8.80 8.80 -24.17
CA LEU A 400 -7.60 8.01 -24.50
C LEU A 400 -7.34 6.87 -23.50
N ILE A 401 -7.59 7.07 -22.21
CA ILE A 401 -7.40 6.02 -21.19
C ILE A 401 -8.59 5.05 -21.19
N SER A 402 -9.82 5.56 -21.16
CA SER A 402 -11.03 4.72 -21.04
C SER A 402 -11.29 3.83 -22.25
N GLU A 403 -10.84 4.25 -23.44
CA GLU A 403 -10.98 3.49 -24.69
C GLU A 403 -9.96 2.35 -24.80
N ASN A 404 -8.78 2.49 -24.16
CA ASN A 404 -7.67 1.53 -24.29
C ASN A 404 -7.51 0.60 -23.09
N PHE A 405 -7.97 0.98 -21.90
CA PHE A 405 -7.75 0.22 -20.66
C PHE A 405 -9.04 0.02 -19.87
N LYS A 406 -9.04 -0.95 -18.95
CA LYS A 406 -10.15 -1.17 -18.03
C LYS A 406 -9.80 -0.71 -16.61
N PRO A 407 -10.71 0.01 -15.92
CA PRO A 407 -10.41 0.61 -14.61
C PRO A 407 -10.15 -0.42 -13.50
N ASN A 408 -10.70 -1.62 -13.64
CA ASN A 408 -10.67 -2.65 -12.61
C ASN A 408 -9.56 -3.70 -12.80
N GLU A 409 -8.70 -3.54 -13.82
CA GLU A 409 -7.52 -4.38 -14.01
C GLU A 409 -6.51 -4.17 -12.88
N CYS A 410 -5.82 -5.26 -12.53
CA CYS A 410 -4.85 -5.26 -11.45
C CYS A 410 -3.62 -4.43 -11.84
N ALA A 411 -3.12 -3.61 -10.92
CA ALA A 411 -1.82 -3.00 -11.08
C ALA A 411 -0.73 -3.92 -10.50
N TRP A 412 0.51 -3.69 -10.88
CA TRP A 412 1.69 -4.37 -10.33
C TRP A 412 2.68 -3.31 -9.82
N ALA A 413 3.70 -3.74 -9.07
CA ALA A 413 4.69 -2.83 -8.48
C ALA A 413 6.06 -2.89 -9.16
N TYR A 414 6.68 -1.71 -9.29
CA TYR A 414 8.13 -1.62 -9.40
C TYR A 414 8.80 -1.83 -8.04
N GLY A 415 10.03 -2.33 -8.04
CA GLY A 415 10.88 -2.41 -6.85
C GLY A 415 11.79 -3.63 -6.85
N MET A 416 11.21 -4.77 -7.22
CA MET A 416 11.91 -5.98 -7.57
C MET A 416 11.13 -6.61 -8.71
N ASN A 417 11.78 -6.69 -9.88
CA ASN A 417 11.13 -7.15 -11.09
C ASN A 417 12.08 -8.05 -11.87
N ILE A 418 11.55 -9.14 -12.41
CA ILE A 418 12.27 -9.99 -13.36
C ILE A 418 12.01 -9.42 -14.75
N PHE A 419 13.05 -9.11 -15.51
CA PHE A 419 12.91 -8.68 -16.89
C PHE A 419 13.56 -9.69 -17.83
N ASP A 420 12.74 -10.33 -18.65
CA ASP A 420 13.19 -11.09 -19.81
C ASP A 420 13.50 -10.13 -20.95
N LEU A 421 14.77 -9.74 -21.06
CA LEU A 421 15.27 -8.81 -22.06
C LEU A 421 15.22 -9.41 -23.48
N GLU A 422 15.33 -10.73 -23.61
CA GLU A 422 15.22 -11.39 -24.91
C GLU A 422 13.80 -11.29 -25.46
N ALA A 423 12.79 -11.57 -24.62
CA ALA A 423 11.41 -11.36 -24.95
C ALA A 423 11.11 -9.87 -25.17
N TRP A 424 11.62 -8.99 -24.31
CA TRP A 424 11.41 -7.53 -24.44
C TRP A 424 11.81 -7.01 -25.82
N ARG A 425 13.01 -7.38 -26.31
CA ARG A 425 13.52 -6.95 -27.62
C ARG A 425 12.61 -7.35 -28.80
N LYS A 426 11.73 -8.34 -28.62
CA LYS A 426 10.78 -8.82 -29.64
C LYS A 426 9.40 -8.13 -29.55
N THR A 427 9.23 -7.19 -28.61
CA THR A 427 7.96 -6.47 -28.37
C THR A 427 8.07 -4.98 -28.72
N ASN A 428 6.95 -4.27 -28.67
CA ASN A 428 6.87 -2.82 -28.84
C ASN A 428 6.81 -2.06 -27.49
N ILE A 429 7.17 -2.69 -26.36
CA ILE A 429 7.03 -2.10 -25.01
C ILE A 429 7.75 -0.74 -24.90
N SER A 430 9.01 -0.65 -25.32
CA SER A 430 9.79 0.60 -25.22
C SER A 430 9.19 1.72 -26.07
N THR A 431 8.74 1.40 -27.29
CA THR A 431 8.06 2.37 -28.17
C THR A 431 6.71 2.80 -27.62
N THR A 432 5.93 1.86 -27.07
CA THR A 432 4.64 2.15 -26.42
C THR A 432 4.82 3.05 -25.21
N TYR A 433 5.84 2.78 -24.37
CA TYR A 433 6.16 3.63 -23.23
C TYR A 433 6.44 5.07 -23.66
N HIS A 434 7.31 5.27 -24.66
CA HIS A 434 7.63 6.61 -25.16
C HIS A 434 6.42 7.32 -25.76
N HIS A 435 5.63 6.60 -26.57
CA HIS A 435 4.41 7.14 -27.17
C HIS A 435 3.45 7.66 -26.10
N TRP A 436 3.15 6.86 -25.07
CA TRP A 436 2.21 7.27 -24.03
C TRP A 436 2.74 8.41 -23.16
N VAL A 437 4.05 8.44 -22.89
CA VAL A 437 4.69 9.58 -22.21
C VAL A 437 4.52 10.86 -23.04
N GLU A 438 4.69 10.79 -24.35
CA GLU A 438 4.47 11.92 -25.26
C GLU A 438 3.00 12.36 -25.30
N GLU A 439 2.06 11.42 -25.37
CA GLU A 439 0.62 11.73 -25.32
C GLU A 439 0.23 12.39 -24.00
N ASN A 440 0.76 11.92 -22.86
CA ASN A 440 0.51 12.56 -21.58
C ASN A 440 1.03 14.01 -21.56
N LEU A 441 2.18 14.27 -22.21
CA LEU A 441 2.71 15.63 -22.36
C LEU A 441 1.89 16.52 -23.29
N LYS A 442 1.28 15.95 -24.34
CA LYS A 442 0.36 16.67 -25.24
C LYS A 442 -0.97 16.99 -24.57
N SER A 443 -1.39 16.13 -23.63
CA SER A 443 -2.62 16.31 -22.85
C SER A 443 -2.40 17.05 -21.53
N ASP A 444 -1.38 17.90 -21.42
CA ASP A 444 -1.06 18.68 -20.21
C ASP A 444 -0.97 17.85 -18.92
N LEU A 445 -0.40 16.65 -19.02
CA LEU A 445 -0.23 15.69 -17.92
C LEU A 445 -1.56 15.18 -17.32
N SER A 446 -2.63 15.15 -18.12
CA SER A 446 -3.96 14.75 -17.66
C SER A 446 -4.25 13.25 -17.73
N LEU A 447 -3.45 12.44 -18.43
CA LEU A 447 -3.66 11.00 -18.54
C LEU A 447 -3.29 10.27 -17.24
N TRP A 448 -2.22 10.72 -16.59
CA TRP A 448 -1.87 10.38 -15.21
C TRP A 448 -1.00 11.49 -14.63
N GLN A 449 -1.02 11.59 -13.30
CA GLN A 449 -0.39 12.74 -12.64
C GLN A 449 1.14 12.63 -12.58
N LEU A 450 1.71 11.45 -12.25
CA LEU A 450 3.12 11.34 -11.91
C LEU A 450 3.74 9.96 -12.03
N GLY A 451 5.07 9.97 -12.08
CA GLY A 451 5.92 8.83 -11.81
C GLY A 451 6.10 7.92 -13.01
N THR A 452 6.96 6.93 -12.84
CA THR A 452 7.33 5.96 -13.88
C THR A 452 6.40 4.76 -13.91
N LEU A 453 5.67 4.51 -12.83
CA LEU A 453 4.76 3.36 -12.76
C LEU A 453 3.59 3.48 -13.74
N PRO A 454 2.83 4.58 -13.84
CA PRO A 454 1.71 4.64 -14.79
C PRO A 454 2.07 4.36 -16.25
N PRO A 455 3.12 4.97 -16.85
CA PRO A 455 3.51 4.61 -18.21
C PRO A 455 4.07 3.18 -18.29
N GLY A 456 4.66 2.65 -17.22
CA GLY A 456 5.02 1.23 -17.11
C GLY A 456 3.80 0.30 -17.15
N LEU A 457 2.75 0.59 -16.36
CA LEU A 457 1.50 -0.20 -16.35
C LEU A 457 0.88 -0.27 -17.74
N ILE A 458 0.93 0.83 -18.50
CA ILE A 458 0.47 0.90 -19.88
C ILE A 458 1.38 0.11 -20.82
N ALA A 459 2.69 0.38 -20.79
CA ALA A 459 3.62 -0.21 -21.76
C ALA A 459 3.75 -1.73 -21.61
N PHE A 460 3.69 -2.24 -20.38
CA PHE A 460 3.75 -3.67 -20.08
C PHE A 460 2.37 -4.33 -20.05
N HIS A 461 1.30 -3.64 -20.47
CA HIS A 461 -0.03 -4.24 -20.53
C HIS A 461 -0.01 -5.51 -21.39
N GLY A 462 -0.50 -6.62 -20.84
CA GLY A 462 -0.45 -7.94 -21.49
C GLY A 462 0.93 -8.63 -21.49
N HIS A 463 1.98 -7.99 -20.97
CA HIS A 463 3.37 -8.48 -20.94
C HIS A 463 3.90 -8.78 -19.53
N VAL A 464 3.01 -8.90 -18.53
CA VAL A 464 3.37 -9.17 -17.13
C VAL A 464 3.02 -10.60 -16.77
N HIS A 465 3.96 -11.30 -16.14
CA HIS A 465 3.75 -12.54 -15.41
C HIS A 465 3.65 -12.24 -13.92
N VAL A 466 2.60 -12.73 -13.27
CA VAL A 466 2.38 -12.50 -11.84
C VAL A 466 3.21 -13.50 -11.06
N ILE A 467 4.12 -13.02 -10.21
CA ILE A 467 4.94 -13.88 -9.34
C ILE A 467 4.36 -13.94 -7.92
N ASP A 468 4.81 -14.93 -7.15
CA ASP A 468 4.38 -15.13 -5.77
C ASP A 468 4.63 -13.87 -4.90
N PRO A 469 3.65 -13.39 -4.12
CA PRO A 469 3.81 -12.25 -3.22
C PRO A 469 4.94 -12.39 -2.19
N PHE A 470 5.37 -13.61 -1.87
CA PHE A 470 6.57 -13.89 -1.07
C PHE A 470 7.78 -13.10 -1.57
N TRP A 471 7.94 -12.98 -2.89
CA TRP A 471 9.14 -12.39 -3.48
C TRP A 471 9.24 -10.88 -3.29
N HIS A 472 8.13 -10.16 -3.11
CA HIS A 472 8.16 -8.69 -3.02
C HIS A 472 7.06 -8.15 -2.11
N MET A 473 7.41 -7.90 -0.85
CA MET A 473 6.54 -7.21 0.09
C MET A 473 6.69 -5.69 -0.02
N LEU A 474 5.56 -5.01 -0.15
CA LEU A 474 5.45 -3.57 -0.31
C LEU A 474 4.86 -2.93 0.95
N GLY A 475 5.11 -1.64 1.12
CA GLY A 475 4.35 -0.74 1.99
C GLY A 475 5.12 -0.25 3.21
N LEU A 476 6.37 -0.69 3.40
CA LEU A 476 7.15 -0.37 4.60
C LEU A 476 7.51 1.14 4.69
N GLY A 477 7.36 1.91 3.61
CA GLY A 477 7.54 3.37 3.63
C GLY A 477 6.24 4.18 3.70
N TYR A 478 5.08 3.51 3.83
CA TYR A 478 3.75 4.13 3.82
C TYR A 478 2.98 3.98 5.14
N GLN A 479 3.12 2.86 5.85
CA GLN A 479 2.24 2.50 6.97
C GLN A 479 2.96 1.81 8.14
N GLU A 480 2.38 1.93 9.33
CA GLU A 480 2.90 1.40 10.59
C GLU A 480 2.33 0.03 10.97
N ASN A 481 1.27 -0.42 10.28
CA ASN A 481 0.55 -1.67 10.56
C ASN A 481 1.33 -2.94 10.16
N THR A 482 2.41 -2.81 9.39
CA THR A 482 3.27 -3.95 9.04
C THR A 482 4.08 -4.37 10.27
N SER A 483 3.87 -5.60 10.75
CA SER A 483 4.65 -6.15 11.85
C SER A 483 6.05 -6.56 11.37
N LEU A 484 7.02 -6.56 12.29
CA LEU A 484 8.37 -7.02 12.01
C LEU A 484 8.38 -8.49 11.54
N ALA A 485 7.59 -9.34 12.22
CA ALA A 485 7.49 -10.77 11.90
C ALA A 485 6.96 -10.99 10.49
N ASP A 486 5.91 -10.27 10.08
CA ASP A 486 5.37 -10.37 8.71
C ASP A 486 6.43 -9.94 7.68
N ALA A 487 7.14 -8.84 7.94
CA ALA A 487 8.17 -8.35 7.06
C ALA A 487 9.34 -9.34 6.91
N GLU A 488 9.73 -10.05 7.97
CA GLU A 488 10.81 -11.05 7.93
C GLU A 488 10.48 -12.29 7.09
N THR A 489 9.19 -12.57 6.83
CA THR A 489 8.78 -13.72 6.01
C THR A 489 8.95 -13.49 4.51
N ALA A 490 9.13 -12.25 4.05
CA ALA A 490 9.22 -11.92 2.62
C ALA A 490 10.66 -12.04 2.10
N GLY A 491 10.82 -12.54 0.87
CA GLY A 491 12.13 -12.64 0.21
C GLY A 491 12.77 -11.28 -0.07
N VAL A 492 11.96 -10.28 -0.42
CA VAL A 492 12.37 -8.88 -0.54
C VAL A 492 11.34 -7.97 0.11
N ILE A 493 11.79 -7.07 0.96
CA ILE A 493 10.96 -6.01 1.55
C ILE A 493 11.27 -4.67 0.91
N HIS A 494 10.24 -3.87 0.67
CA HIS A 494 10.35 -2.60 -0.03
C HIS A 494 9.84 -1.45 0.85
N PHE A 495 10.73 -0.53 1.20
CA PHE A 495 10.40 0.73 1.88
C PHE A 495 9.82 1.77 0.91
N ASN A 496 8.96 1.35 -0.02
CA ASN A 496 8.29 2.25 -0.96
C ASN A 496 7.41 3.24 -0.20
N GLY A 497 7.43 4.51 -0.62
CA GLY A 497 6.77 5.61 0.09
C GLY A 497 7.75 6.68 0.58
N ARG A 498 7.40 7.38 1.66
CA ARG A 498 8.18 8.53 2.16
C ARG A 498 9.09 8.19 3.33
N ALA A 499 8.68 7.22 4.15
CA ALA A 499 9.41 6.79 5.34
C ALA A 499 10.58 5.89 4.96
N LYS A 500 11.64 6.46 4.36
CA LYS A 500 12.85 5.71 3.99
C LYS A 500 13.68 5.40 5.24
N PRO A 501 14.32 4.22 5.32
CA PRO A 501 15.02 3.77 6.52
C PRO A 501 16.26 4.61 6.89
N TRP A 502 16.81 5.36 5.95
CA TRP A 502 17.89 6.33 6.17
C TRP A 502 17.42 7.73 6.59
N LEU A 503 16.12 7.94 6.79
CA LEU A 503 15.53 9.20 7.22
C LEU A 503 14.98 9.08 8.64
N ASP A 504 14.90 10.21 9.35
CA ASP A 504 14.35 10.26 10.71
C ASP A 504 12.83 10.00 10.75
N ILE A 505 12.16 10.11 9.61
CA ILE A 505 10.73 9.80 9.44
C ILE A 505 10.46 8.31 9.13
N ALA A 506 11.48 7.46 9.17
CA ALA A 506 11.34 6.00 9.07
C ALA A 506 10.48 5.46 10.21
N PHE A 507 9.75 4.38 9.96
CA PHE A 507 9.05 3.67 11.04
C PHE A 507 10.07 2.93 11.92
N PRO A 508 10.21 3.30 13.21
CA PRO A 508 11.30 2.79 14.06
C PRO A 508 11.32 1.27 14.17
N GLN A 509 10.16 0.62 14.20
CA GLN A 509 10.02 -0.83 14.31
C GLN A 509 10.53 -1.60 13.09
N LEU A 510 10.54 -0.98 11.90
CA LEU A 510 10.99 -1.61 10.65
C LEU A 510 12.44 -1.26 10.29
N ARG A 511 12.98 -0.18 10.87
CA ARG A 511 14.35 0.29 10.61
C ARG A 511 15.45 -0.75 10.90
N PRO A 512 15.35 -1.64 11.91
CA PRO A 512 16.33 -2.69 12.14
C PRO A 512 16.56 -3.62 10.94
N LEU A 513 15.52 -3.88 10.12
CA LEU A 513 15.63 -4.73 8.93
C LEU A 513 16.63 -4.18 7.91
N TRP A 514 16.75 -2.86 7.82
CA TRP A 514 17.68 -2.16 6.93
C TRP A 514 19.03 -1.92 7.63
N ALA A 515 19.01 -1.49 8.89
CA ALA A 515 20.21 -1.13 9.64
C ALA A 515 21.17 -2.31 9.83
N LYS A 516 20.67 -3.57 9.90
CA LYS A 516 21.52 -4.76 10.08
C LYS A 516 22.55 -4.98 8.97
N TYR A 517 22.35 -4.39 7.78
CA TYR A 517 23.28 -4.50 6.65
C TYR A 517 24.30 -3.36 6.58
N ILE A 518 24.37 -2.51 7.61
CA ILE A 518 25.29 -1.40 7.70
C ILE A 518 26.34 -1.68 8.76
N ASN A 519 27.61 -1.61 8.37
CA ASN A 519 28.70 -1.61 9.33
C ASN A 519 28.86 -0.22 9.96
N PHE A 520 28.23 0.02 11.11
CA PHE A 520 28.35 1.29 11.83
C PHE A 520 29.75 1.58 12.41
N SER A 521 30.65 0.59 12.39
CA SER A 521 32.06 0.79 12.75
C SER A 521 32.91 1.27 11.56
N ASP A 522 32.38 1.27 10.34
CA ASP A 522 33.08 1.77 9.16
C ASP A 522 33.49 3.24 9.35
N LYS A 523 34.70 3.60 8.87
CA LYS A 523 35.30 4.92 9.09
C LYS A 523 34.48 6.04 8.45
N PHE A 524 33.84 5.79 7.32
CA PHE A 524 33.01 6.78 6.63
C PHE A 524 31.65 6.92 7.31
N ILE A 525 31.01 5.79 7.62
CA ILE A 525 29.71 5.75 8.33
C ILE A 525 29.82 6.44 9.69
N LYS A 526 30.80 6.04 10.51
CA LYS A 526 31.08 6.64 11.82
C LYS A 526 31.47 8.11 11.69
N GLY A 527 32.35 8.42 10.74
CA GLY A 527 32.85 9.78 10.53
C GLY A 527 31.80 10.79 10.04
N CYS A 528 30.73 10.31 9.41
CA CYS A 528 29.58 11.12 9.00
C CYS A 528 28.39 11.03 9.95
N HIS A 529 28.58 10.44 11.14
CA HIS A 529 27.56 10.33 12.19
C HIS A 529 26.26 9.63 11.74
N ILE A 530 26.38 8.65 10.84
CA ILE A 530 25.27 7.76 10.48
C ILE A 530 25.14 6.74 11.62
N ARG A 531 23.96 6.69 12.26
CA ARG A 531 23.72 5.91 13.49
C ARG A 531 22.67 4.81 13.28
N PRO A 532 22.72 3.71 14.07
CA PRO A 532 21.80 2.57 13.98
C PRO A 532 20.35 2.82 14.40
N SER A 533 19.92 4.09 14.53
CA SER A 533 18.77 4.59 15.30
C SER A 533 18.90 4.41 16.82
#